data_AF-A0A246BC83-F1
#
_entry.id   AF-A0A246BC83-F1
#
_cell.length_a   1.000
_cell.length_b   1.000
_cell.length_c   1.000
_cell.angle_alpha   90.00
_cell.angle_beta   90.00
_cell.angle_gamma   90.00
#
_symmetry.space_group_name_H-M   'P 1'
#
loop_
_entity.id
_entity.type
_entity.pdbx_description
1 polymer ?
#
loop_
_entity_poly.entity_id
_entity_poly.type
_entity_poly.pdbx_seq_one_letter_code
_entity_poly.pdbx_strand_id
1 'polypeptide(L)'
;MKYNFKFLQTDGVPLTNDLMHLIEEAYEIFEVLGDLAGNLTILKGCSLIGSTVEPGIVAIEGKLYHFEGGLVSDTVYINLEEIKKTFQNQTEKVLIEKRTVKFGNALTTYNWADFVRLETLKEIQAKVNNGVTMQMFNALLAEINLLKIKTAPIINGGIVFPFRKPAIEIPEGWKECIDFRGKTNAKSQS
;
A
#
# COMPACT_ATOMS: atom_id res chain seq x y z
N MET A 1 5.46 24.97 -13.95
CA MET A 1 5.89 26.37 -13.74
C MET A 1 4.87 27.05 -12.83
N LYS A 2 5.24 28.02 -11.97
CA LYS A 2 4.25 28.69 -11.09
C LYS A 2 3.89 30.06 -11.65
N TYR A 3 2.68 30.19 -12.15
CA TYR A 3 2.13 31.47 -12.63
C TYR A 3 1.37 32.20 -11.51
N ASN A 4 1.41 33.53 -11.52
CA ASN A 4 0.64 34.38 -10.62
C ASN A 4 -0.21 35.33 -11.46
N PHE A 5 -1.50 35.02 -11.59
CA PHE A 5 -2.45 35.79 -12.39
C PHE A 5 -3.06 36.91 -11.55
N LYS A 6 -2.80 38.16 -11.93
CA LYS A 6 -3.41 39.35 -11.31
C LYS A 6 -4.70 39.71 -12.06
N PHE A 7 -5.81 39.07 -11.67
CA PHE A 7 -7.13 39.27 -12.32
C PHE A 7 -7.81 40.60 -11.97
N LEU A 8 -7.50 41.17 -10.81
CA LEU A 8 -8.10 42.42 -10.34
C LEU A 8 -7.24 43.61 -10.78
N GLN A 9 -7.39 44.02 -12.03
CA GLN A 9 -6.79 45.23 -12.58
C GLN A 9 -7.88 46.24 -12.91
N THR A 10 -7.59 47.53 -12.76
CA THR A 10 -8.54 48.65 -12.96
C THR A 10 -9.17 48.66 -14.37
N ASP A 11 -8.45 48.17 -15.37
CA ASP A 11 -8.89 48.14 -16.78
C ASP A 11 -9.41 46.76 -17.23
N GLY A 12 -9.59 45.82 -16.29
CA GLY A 12 -9.94 44.43 -16.57
C GLY A 12 -8.77 43.62 -17.13
N VAL A 13 -8.99 42.33 -17.33
CA VAL A 13 -8.00 41.41 -17.92
C VAL A 13 -8.56 40.84 -19.22
N PRO A 14 -7.79 40.86 -20.33
CA PRO A 14 -8.25 40.31 -21.58
C PRO A 14 -8.37 38.77 -21.46
N LEU A 15 -9.58 38.26 -21.69
CA LEU A 15 -9.89 36.83 -21.66
C LEU A 15 -9.57 36.21 -23.02
N THR A 16 -8.29 36.13 -23.36
CA THR A 16 -7.83 35.56 -24.64
C THR A 16 -7.62 34.05 -24.54
N ASN A 17 -7.62 33.37 -25.68
CA ASN A 17 -7.27 31.94 -25.76
C ASN A 17 -5.88 31.67 -25.18
N ASP A 18 -4.92 32.57 -25.40
CA ASP A 18 -3.56 32.44 -24.86
C ASP A 18 -3.51 32.50 -23.34
N LEU A 19 -4.29 33.40 -22.72
CA LEU A 19 -4.40 33.47 -21.27
C LEU A 19 -5.08 32.22 -20.69
N MET A 20 -6.09 31.67 -21.39
CA MET A 20 -6.74 30.42 -20.99
C MET A 20 -5.79 29.22 -21.11
N HIS A 21 -5.00 29.14 -22.17
CA HIS A 21 -3.98 28.10 -22.34
C HIS A 21 -2.91 28.16 -21.23
N LEU A 22 -2.48 29.35 -20.83
CA LEU A 22 -1.55 29.52 -19.69
C LEU A 22 -2.15 29.08 -18.36
N ILE A 23 -3.46 29.29 -18.17
CA ILE A 23 -4.17 28.83 -16.98
C ILE A 23 -4.26 27.29 -16.99
N GLU A 24 -4.56 26.68 -18.15
CA GLU A 24 -4.58 25.23 -18.32
C GLU A 24 -3.22 24.59 -18.01
N GLU A 25 -2.13 25.12 -18.60
CA GLU A 25 -0.75 24.69 -18.31
C GLU A 25 -0.41 24.83 -16.82
N ALA A 26 -0.95 25.86 -16.15
CA ALA A 26 -0.75 26.04 -14.71
C ALA A 26 -1.36 24.90 -13.89
N TYR A 27 -2.51 24.34 -14.33
CA TYR A 27 -3.21 23.26 -13.63
C TYR A 27 -2.61 21.88 -13.95
N GLU A 28 -1.99 21.68 -15.11
CA GLU A 28 -1.31 20.42 -15.46
C GLU A 28 -0.22 20.03 -14.47
N ILE A 29 0.37 20.99 -13.73
CA ILE A 29 1.37 20.68 -12.69
C ILE A 29 0.84 19.73 -11.60
N PHE A 30 -0.47 19.69 -11.38
CA PHE A 30 -1.07 18.81 -10.39
C PHE A 30 -1.11 17.34 -10.85
N GLU A 31 -0.97 17.07 -12.15
CA GLU A 31 -0.89 15.70 -12.69
C GLU A 31 0.37 14.97 -12.17
N VAL A 32 1.43 15.70 -11.81
CA VAL A 32 2.63 15.11 -11.16
C VAL A 32 2.28 14.39 -9.86
N LEU A 33 1.19 14.77 -9.17
CA LEU A 33 0.71 14.05 -8.00
C LEU A 33 0.12 12.67 -8.35
N GLY A 34 -0.44 12.52 -9.55
CA GLY A 34 -0.88 11.24 -10.09
C GLY A 34 0.30 10.31 -10.35
N ASP A 35 1.36 10.83 -10.97
CA ASP A 35 2.63 10.09 -11.15
C ASP A 35 3.25 9.66 -9.82
N LEU A 36 3.22 10.54 -8.80
CA LEU A 36 3.74 10.23 -7.46
C LEU A 36 2.95 9.11 -6.78
N ALA A 37 1.63 9.09 -6.95
CA ALA A 37 0.75 8.08 -6.36
C ALA A 37 0.95 6.70 -7.01
N GLY A 38 1.34 6.67 -8.29
CA GLY A 38 1.51 5.46 -9.06
C GLY A 38 0.23 5.07 -9.82
N ASN A 39 0.40 4.19 -10.81
CA ASN A 39 -0.71 3.74 -11.65
C ASN A 39 -1.77 2.97 -10.84
N LEU A 40 -3.04 3.11 -11.21
CA LEU A 40 -4.20 2.44 -10.59
C LEU A 40 -4.26 2.70 -9.07
N THR A 41 -4.18 3.96 -8.67
CA THR A 41 -4.18 4.33 -7.25
C THR A 41 -5.41 5.16 -6.89
N ILE A 42 -6.03 4.85 -5.76
CA ILE A 42 -7.12 5.64 -5.19
C ILE A 42 -6.52 6.69 -4.25
N LEU A 43 -6.68 7.96 -4.61
CA LEU A 43 -6.18 9.10 -3.84
C LEU A 43 -7.15 9.55 -2.76
N LYS A 44 -8.45 9.60 -3.10
CA LYS A 44 -9.49 10.10 -2.19
C LYS A 44 -10.85 9.50 -2.54
N GLY A 45 -11.67 9.25 -1.52
CA GLY A 45 -13.03 8.72 -1.71
C GLY A 45 -13.00 7.25 -2.08
N CYS A 46 -13.89 6.83 -2.99
CA CYS A 46 -14.02 5.45 -3.44
C CYS A 46 -14.24 4.45 -2.28
N SER A 47 -14.99 4.86 -1.26
CA SER A 47 -15.33 4.02 -0.12
C SER A 47 -16.51 3.13 -0.48
N LEU A 48 -16.45 1.86 -0.09
CA LEU A 48 -17.56 0.92 -0.31
C LEU A 48 -18.61 1.10 0.79
N ILE A 49 -19.84 1.41 0.39
CA ILE A 49 -21.01 1.46 1.26
C ILE A 49 -22.02 0.44 0.74
N GLY A 50 -22.08 -0.73 1.41
CA GLY A 50 -22.91 -1.84 0.97
C GLY A 50 -22.43 -2.41 -0.36
N SER A 51 -23.21 -2.18 -1.43
CA SER A 51 -22.89 -2.59 -2.81
C SER A 51 -22.52 -1.44 -3.74
N THR A 52 -22.38 -0.22 -3.21
CA THR A 52 -22.09 1.00 -3.98
C THR A 52 -20.77 1.59 -3.53
N VAL A 53 -19.96 2.04 -4.47
CA VAL A 53 -18.74 2.82 -4.19
C VAL A 53 -19.03 4.30 -4.35
N GLU A 54 -18.62 5.09 -3.36
CA GLU A 54 -18.76 6.54 -3.41
C GLU A 54 -17.87 7.19 -4.48
N PRO A 55 -18.24 8.40 -4.97
CA PRO A 55 -17.38 9.16 -5.86
C PRO A 55 -16.01 9.47 -5.24
N GLY A 56 -15.02 9.69 -6.08
CA GLY A 56 -13.65 9.89 -5.63
C GLY A 56 -12.70 10.44 -6.68
N ILE A 57 -11.40 10.31 -6.40
CA ILE A 57 -10.31 10.67 -7.29
C ILE A 57 -9.38 9.47 -7.39
N VAL A 58 -9.10 9.08 -8.62
CA VAL A 58 -8.21 7.95 -8.96
C VAL A 58 -7.11 8.44 -9.89
N ALA A 59 -5.94 7.81 -9.79
CA ALA A 59 -4.81 8.00 -10.68
C ALA A 59 -4.71 6.81 -11.65
N ILE A 60 -4.72 7.08 -12.95
CA ILE A 60 -4.58 6.08 -14.02
C ILE A 60 -3.55 6.62 -15.01
N GLU A 61 -2.51 5.83 -15.29
CA GLU A 61 -1.42 6.19 -16.20
C GLU A 61 -0.79 7.56 -15.90
N GLY A 62 -0.61 7.88 -14.61
CA GLY A 62 -0.03 9.15 -14.17
C GLY A 62 -1.00 10.33 -14.14
N LYS A 63 -2.23 10.16 -14.65
CA LYS A 63 -3.24 11.22 -14.73
C LYS A 63 -4.32 11.08 -13.67
N LEU A 64 -4.82 12.21 -13.22
CA LEU A 64 -5.88 12.31 -12.24
C LEU A 64 -7.25 12.32 -12.91
N TYR A 65 -8.12 11.41 -12.49
CA TYR A 65 -9.49 11.35 -12.97
C TYR A 65 -10.49 11.38 -11.83
N HIS A 66 -11.60 12.07 -12.07
CA HIS A 66 -12.75 11.99 -11.19
C HIS A 66 -13.49 10.68 -11.42
N PHE A 67 -13.70 9.94 -10.33
CA PHE A 67 -14.50 8.73 -10.32
C PHE A 67 -15.92 9.03 -9.88
N GLU A 68 -16.91 8.70 -10.70
CA GLU A 68 -18.31 9.05 -10.43
C GLU A 68 -18.98 8.13 -9.39
N GLY A 69 -18.34 7.02 -9.02
CA GLY A 69 -18.96 6.04 -8.12
C GLY A 69 -19.99 5.16 -8.84
N GLY A 70 -20.76 4.42 -8.06
CA GLY A 70 -21.83 3.56 -8.56
C GLY A 70 -21.78 2.15 -7.99
N LEU A 71 -22.61 1.27 -8.54
CA LEU A 71 -22.70 -0.13 -8.13
C LEU A 71 -21.39 -0.85 -8.47
N VAL A 72 -20.85 -1.62 -7.52
CA VAL A 72 -19.57 -2.32 -7.67
C VAL A 72 -19.58 -3.18 -8.93
N SER A 73 -18.56 -3.01 -9.77
CA SER A 73 -18.28 -3.86 -10.92
C SER A 73 -16.82 -4.28 -10.91
N ASP A 74 -16.49 -5.36 -11.61
CA ASP A 74 -15.13 -5.90 -11.68
C ASP A 74 -14.17 -4.98 -12.44
N THR A 75 -14.72 -4.13 -13.32
CA THR A 75 -13.96 -3.28 -14.24
C THR A 75 -14.40 -1.83 -14.22
N VAL A 76 -13.44 -0.95 -14.47
CA VAL A 76 -13.65 0.49 -14.69
C VAL A 76 -13.09 0.91 -16.03
N TYR A 77 -13.64 1.98 -16.59
CA TYR A 77 -13.16 2.57 -17.83
C TYR A 77 -13.22 4.10 -17.75
N ILE A 78 -12.46 4.74 -18.64
CA ILE A 78 -12.47 6.20 -18.81
C ILE A 78 -13.56 6.54 -19.83
N ASN A 79 -14.62 7.18 -19.36
CA ASN A 79 -15.69 7.73 -20.18
C ASN A 79 -15.29 9.11 -20.69
N LEU A 80 -15.34 9.30 -22.01
CA LEU A 80 -15.12 10.57 -22.68
C LEU A 80 -16.49 11.12 -23.13
N GLU A 81 -16.85 12.29 -22.60
CA GLU A 81 -18.07 13.02 -22.94
C GLU A 81 -17.70 14.33 -23.65
N GLU A 82 -18.10 14.46 -24.91
CA GLU A 82 -17.87 15.66 -25.72
C GLU A 82 -19.05 16.63 -25.62
N ILE A 83 -18.82 17.80 -25.04
CA ILE A 83 -19.82 18.87 -24.96
C ILE A 83 -19.62 19.80 -26.17
N LYS A 84 -20.56 19.73 -27.10
CA LYS A 84 -20.58 20.55 -28.32
C LYS A 84 -21.24 21.91 -28.02
N LYS A 85 -20.68 22.97 -28.60
CA LYS A 85 -21.31 24.30 -28.60
C LYS A 85 -21.39 24.85 -30.01
N THR A 86 -22.48 25.57 -30.26
CA THR A 86 -22.68 26.34 -31.48
C THR A 86 -21.91 27.65 -31.38
N PHE A 87 -21.00 27.88 -32.31
CA PHE A 87 -20.23 29.12 -32.40
C PHE A 87 -21.01 30.22 -33.13
N GLN A 88 -20.53 31.46 -33.07
CA GLN A 88 -21.21 32.63 -33.69
C GLN A 88 -21.43 32.48 -35.21
N ASN A 89 -20.66 31.62 -35.86
CA ASN A 89 -20.78 31.26 -37.27
C ASN A 89 -21.78 30.11 -37.53
N GLN A 90 -22.61 29.74 -36.56
CA GLN A 90 -23.61 28.66 -36.62
C GLN A 90 -23.03 27.25 -36.82
N THR A 91 -21.71 27.06 -36.73
CA THR A 91 -21.10 25.72 -36.75
C THR A 91 -21.01 25.15 -35.34
N GLU A 92 -21.45 23.91 -35.15
CA GLU A 92 -21.18 23.16 -33.93
C GLU A 92 -19.75 22.64 -33.93
N LYS A 93 -19.03 22.89 -32.84
CA LYS A 93 -17.73 22.27 -32.58
C LYS A 93 -17.69 21.72 -31.17
N VAL A 94 -16.91 20.68 -30.95
CA VAL A 94 -16.60 20.18 -29.61
C VAL A 94 -15.81 21.27 -28.90
N LEU A 95 -16.34 21.74 -27.76
CA LEU A 95 -15.72 22.81 -26.98
C LEU A 95 -15.04 22.25 -25.73
N ILE A 96 -15.63 21.22 -25.11
CA ILE A 96 -15.14 20.65 -23.86
C ILE A 96 -15.15 19.13 -23.98
N GLU A 97 -14.01 18.51 -23.69
CA GLU A 97 -13.91 17.07 -23.46
C GLU A 97 -13.90 16.81 -21.95
N LYS A 98 -14.90 16.11 -21.45
CA LYS A 98 -14.97 15.71 -20.05
C LYS A 98 -14.59 14.24 -19.95
N ARG A 99 -13.51 13.94 -19.21
CA ARG A 99 -13.05 12.57 -18.96
C ARG A 99 -13.35 12.20 -17.51
N THR A 100 -14.19 11.19 -17.31
CA THR A 100 -14.53 10.66 -15.98
C THR A 100 -14.38 9.16 -15.94
N VAL A 101 -14.09 8.58 -14.77
CA VAL A 101 -13.99 7.14 -14.60
C VAL A 101 -15.31 6.59 -14.07
N LYS A 102 -15.79 5.52 -14.69
CA LYS A 102 -17.04 4.83 -14.37
C LYS A 102 -16.85 3.34 -14.29
N PHE A 103 -17.70 2.67 -13.51
CA PHE A 103 -17.83 1.23 -13.58
C PHE A 103 -18.46 0.79 -14.91
N GLY A 104 -17.96 -0.31 -15.46
CA GLY A 104 -18.49 -0.93 -16.67
C GLY A 104 -17.40 -1.46 -17.60
N ASN A 105 -17.79 -1.79 -18.82
CA ASN A 105 -16.90 -2.32 -19.84
C ASN A 105 -16.85 -1.39 -21.06
N ALA A 106 -15.64 -1.17 -21.56
CA ALA A 106 -15.34 -0.40 -22.76
C ALA A 106 -14.19 -1.07 -23.54
N LEU A 107 -13.68 -0.42 -24.59
CA LEU A 107 -12.53 -0.90 -25.37
C LEU A 107 -11.25 -0.97 -24.52
N THR A 108 -11.04 0.01 -23.66
CA THR A 108 -9.94 0.04 -22.68
C THR A 108 -10.54 0.00 -21.29
N THR A 109 -10.28 -1.08 -20.57
CA THR A 109 -10.77 -1.31 -19.21
C THR A 109 -9.63 -1.60 -18.27
N TYR A 110 -9.85 -1.29 -17.01
CA TYR A 110 -8.93 -1.55 -15.90
C TYR A 110 -9.68 -2.36 -14.85
N ASN A 111 -9.05 -3.38 -14.28
CA ASN A 111 -9.70 -4.15 -13.23
C ASN A 111 -9.77 -3.31 -11.96
N TRP A 112 -10.94 -3.26 -11.33
CA TRP A 112 -11.12 -2.53 -10.08
C TRP A 112 -10.28 -3.13 -8.93
N ALA A 113 -10.03 -4.44 -8.97
CA ALA A 113 -9.20 -5.13 -7.98
C ALA A 113 -7.72 -4.71 -8.00
N ASP A 114 -7.24 -4.18 -9.13
CA ASP A 114 -5.87 -3.69 -9.26
C ASP A 114 -5.70 -2.30 -8.61
N PHE A 115 -6.81 -1.63 -8.25
CA PHE A 115 -6.75 -0.32 -7.62
C PHE A 115 -6.34 -0.43 -6.16
N VAL A 116 -5.22 0.20 -5.82
CA VAL A 116 -4.71 0.24 -4.45
C VAL A 116 -5.04 1.58 -3.81
N ARG A 117 -5.54 1.55 -2.58
CA ARG A 117 -5.74 2.77 -1.78
C ARG A 117 -4.41 3.24 -1.22
N LEU A 118 -4.07 4.50 -1.50
CA LEU A 118 -2.88 5.11 -0.94
C LEU A 118 -3.08 5.36 0.56
N GLU A 119 -2.19 4.81 1.38
CA GLU A 119 -2.14 5.13 2.81
C GLU A 119 -1.65 6.56 3.02
N THR A 120 -2.15 7.22 4.07
CA THR A 120 -1.69 8.57 4.36
C THR A 120 -0.23 8.55 4.79
N LEU A 121 0.51 9.62 4.49
CA LEU A 121 1.91 9.76 4.93
C LEU A 121 2.07 9.60 6.45
N LYS A 122 1.05 9.98 7.22
CA LYS A 122 1.00 9.82 8.67
C LYS A 122 0.92 8.34 9.09
N GLU A 123 0.12 7.54 8.40
CA GLU A 123 0.01 6.10 8.66
C GLU A 123 1.29 5.38 8.24
N ILE A 124 1.87 5.74 7.10
CA ILE A 124 3.17 5.20 6.66
C ILE A 124 4.25 5.52 7.70
N GLN A 125 4.31 6.75 8.19
CA GLN A 125 5.26 7.15 9.23
C GLN A 125 5.04 6.36 10.53
N ALA A 126 3.79 6.15 10.93
CA ALA A 126 3.48 5.34 12.11
C ALA A 126 3.93 3.88 11.93
N LYS A 127 3.70 3.28 10.77
CA LYS A 127 4.15 1.91 10.47
C LYS A 127 5.66 1.77 10.46
N VAL A 128 6.38 2.74 9.88
CA VAL A 128 7.84 2.76 9.86
C VAL A 128 8.41 2.90 11.28
N ASN A 129 7.84 3.79 12.10
CA ASN A 129 8.29 4.00 13.47
C ASN A 129 7.98 2.81 14.38
N ASN A 130 6.86 2.12 14.15
CA ASN A 130 6.49 0.90 14.90
C ASN A 130 7.12 -0.37 14.31
N GLY A 131 7.79 -0.27 13.16
CA GLY A 131 8.43 -1.39 12.49
C GLY A 131 9.69 -1.85 13.23
N VAL A 132 9.92 -3.17 13.24
CA VAL A 132 11.16 -3.73 13.77
C VAL A 132 12.31 -3.29 12.85
N THR A 133 13.26 -2.53 13.40
CA THR A 133 14.43 -2.13 12.64
C THR A 133 15.25 -3.37 12.24
N MET A 134 15.90 -3.34 11.08
CA MET A 134 16.78 -4.40 10.60
C MET A 134 17.82 -4.85 11.65
N GLN A 135 18.27 -3.95 12.51
CA GLN A 135 19.17 -4.25 13.62
C GLN A 135 18.55 -5.19 14.66
N MET A 136 17.31 -4.93 15.07
CA MET A 136 16.59 -5.79 16.03
C MET A 136 16.29 -7.15 15.41
N PHE A 137 15.95 -7.19 14.12
CA PHE A 137 15.76 -8.46 13.41
C PHE A 137 17.05 -9.30 13.35
N ASN A 138 18.18 -8.67 13.01
CA ASN A 138 19.48 -9.35 12.98
C ASN A 138 19.93 -9.82 14.38
N ALA A 139 19.66 -9.03 15.42
CA ALA A 139 19.92 -9.43 16.80
C ALA A 139 19.10 -10.67 17.18
N LEU A 140 17.80 -10.69 16.86
CA LEU A 140 16.94 -11.85 17.10
C LEU A 140 17.42 -13.08 16.31
N LEU A 141 17.85 -12.91 15.06
CA LEU A 141 18.41 -14.00 14.25
C LEU A 141 19.69 -14.57 14.89
N ALA A 142 20.55 -13.71 15.42
CA ALA A 142 21.75 -14.12 16.14
C ALA A 142 21.41 -14.91 17.41
N GLU A 143 20.43 -14.45 18.19
CA GLU A 143 19.94 -15.17 19.37
C GLU A 143 19.34 -16.53 19.02
N ILE A 144 18.52 -16.61 17.96
CA ILE A 144 17.96 -17.89 17.48
C ILE A 144 19.07 -18.86 17.06
N ASN A 145 20.09 -18.38 16.35
CA ASN A 145 21.22 -19.23 15.97
C ASN A 145 22.01 -19.72 17.20
N LEU A 146 22.20 -18.85 18.19
CA LEU A 146 22.82 -19.21 19.46
C LEU A 146 21.99 -20.26 20.21
N LEU A 147 20.67 -20.08 20.28
CA LEU A 147 19.75 -21.06 20.86
C LEU A 147 19.80 -22.40 20.12
N LYS A 148 19.86 -22.39 18.79
CA LYS A 148 20.04 -23.63 18.00
C LYS A 148 21.34 -24.35 18.37
N ILE A 149 22.45 -23.62 18.53
CA ILE A 149 23.73 -24.21 18.97
C ILE A 149 23.63 -24.77 20.40
N LYS A 150 23.03 -24.03 21.32
CA LYS A 150 22.84 -24.46 22.72
C LYS A 150 21.93 -25.68 22.84
N THR A 151 20.91 -25.76 22.00
CA THR A 151 19.90 -26.84 22.01
C THR A 151 20.31 -28.02 21.12
N ALA A 152 21.30 -27.86 20.22
CA ALA A 152 21.82 -28.95 19.38
C ALA A 152 22.18 -30.26 20.13
N PRO A 153 22.81 -30.23 21.32
CA PRO A 153 23.04 -31.46 22.09
C PRO A 153 21.77 -32.05 22.73
N ILE A 154 20.70 -31.25 22.85
CA ILE A 154 19.41 -31.64 23.45
C ILE A 154 18.54 -32.34 22.40
N ILE A 155 18.98 -33.51 21.97
CA ILE A 155 18.19 -34.44 21.14
C ILE A 155 17.43 -35.42 22.04
N ASN A 156 16.23 -35.84 21.61
CA ASN A 156 15.42 -36.80 22.37
C ASN A 156 16.20 -38.11 22.57
N GLY A 157 16.51 -38.43 23.83
CA GLY A 157 17.30 -39.60 24.22
C GLY A 157 18.82 -39.42 24.28
N GLY A 158 19.36 -38.24 23.97
CA GLY A 158 20.82 -37.99 23.97
C GLY A 158 21.39 -37.30 25.22
N ILE A 159 20.54 -36.85 26.15
CA ILE A 159 20.97 -36.17 27.38
C ILE A 159 20.49 -36.91 28.62
N VAL A 160 21.39 -37.09 29.57
CA VAL A 160 21.11 -37.56 30.92
C VAL A 160 21.35 -36.39 31.87
N PHE A 161 20.33 -36.04 32.65
CA PHE A 161 20.40 -34.98 33.66
C PHE A 161 20.23 -35.57 35.06
N PRO A 162 21.04 -35.19 36.07
CA PRO A 162 20.89 -35.70 37.42
C PRO A 162 19.61 -35.17 38.07
N PHE A 163 18.72 -36.07 38.46
CA PHE A 163 17.47 -35.76 39.16
C PHE A 163 17.58 -36.17 40.62
N ARG A 164 17.37 -35.23 41.55
CA ARG A 164 17.58 -35.43 43.01
C ARG A 164 16.31 -35.79 43.79
N LYS A 165 15.24 -36.14 43.09
CA LYS A 165 13.94 -36.55 43.65
C LYS A 165 13.65 -38.01 43.33
N PRO A 166 12.69 -38.66 44.01
CA PRO A 166 12.32 -40.04 43.72
C PRO A 166 11.88 -40.24 42.26
N ALA A 167 12.12 -41.41 41.70
CA ALA A 167 11.83 -41.70 40.28
C ALA A 167 10.34 -41.57 39.91
N ILE A 168 9.44 -41.63 40.88
CA ILE A 168 7.99 -41.45 40.68
C ILE A 168 7.61 -39.98 40.38
N GLU A 169 8.49 -39.03 40.69
CA GLU A 169 8.26 -37.59 40.46
C GLU A 169 8.93 -37.07 39.16
N ILE A 170 9.40 -37.97 38.29
CA ILE A 170 10.00 -37.55 37.01
C ILE A 170 8.91 -36.87 36.15
N PRO A 171 9.14 -35.64 35.65
CA PRO A 171 8.17 -34.95 34.80
C PRO A 171 7.85 -35.71 33.52
N GLU A 172 6.62 -35.52 33.03
CA GLU A 172 6.17 -36.07 31.75
C GLU A 172 7.12 -35.63 30.60
N GLY A 173 7.47 -36.57 29.72
CA GLY A 173 8.45 -36.37 28.64
C GLY A 173 9.89 -36.75 29.00
N TRP A 174 10.19 -37.06 30.26
CA TRP A 174 11.49 -37.61 30.69
C TRP A 174 11.32 -39.06 31.18
N LYS A 175 12.38 -39.86 31.05
CA LYS A 175 12.42 -41.24 31.57
C LYS A 175 13.76 -41.50 32.26
N GLU A 176 13.77 -42.39 33.26
CA GLU A 176 15.01 -42.80 33.92
C GLU A 176 15.96 -43.43 32.89
N CYS A 177 17.21 -42.99 32.88
CA CYS A 177 18.26 -43.61 32.06
C CYS A 177 18.87 -44.80 32.82
N ILE A 178 18.40 -46.00 32.49
CA ILE A 178 18.76 -47.25 33.20
C ILE A 178 20.27 -47.58 33.01
N ASP A 179 20.85 -47.20 31.87
CA ASP A 179 22.22 -47.55 31.48
C ASP A 179 23.31 -46.93 32.38
N PHE A 180 22.99 -45.84 33.10
CA PHE A 180 23.88 -45.13 34.01
C PHE A 180 23.63 -45.44 35.49
N ARG A 181 22.66 -46.29 35.82
CA ARG A 181 22.34 -46.65 37.21
C ARG A 181 23.53 -47.34 37.87
N GLY A 182 23.99 -46.82 39.01
CA GLY A 182 25.10 -47.38 39.79
C GLY A 182 26.50 -47.16 39.19
N LYS A 183 26.63 -46.44 38.07
CA LYS A 183 27.93 -46.08 37.47
C LYS A 183 28.34 -44.69 37.96
N THR A 184 29.57 -44.55 38.45
CA THR A 184 30.15 -43.24 38.76
C THR A 184 30.68 -42.64 37.46
N ASN A 185 30.30 -41.40 37.14
CA ASN A 185 30.88 -40.70 35.99
C ASN A 185 32.40 -40.67 36.15
N ALA A 186 33.13 -41.18 35.16
CA ALA A 186 34.59 -41.18 35.19
C ALA A 186 35.09 -39.74 35.38
N LYS A 187 35.86 -39.49 36.45
CA LYS A 187 36.54 -38.21 36.64
C LYS A 187 37.57 -38.07 35.51
N SER A 188 37.42 -37.09 34.60
CA SER A 188 38.53 -36.70 33.76
C SER A 188 39.61 -36.11 34.67
N GLN A 189 40.78 -36.74 34.72
CA GLN A 189 41.95 -36.15 35.36
C GLN A 189 42.34 -34.94 34.50
N SER A 190 42.10 -33.74 35.03
CA SER A 190 42.76 -32.50 34.62
C SER A 190 44.14 -32.42 35.26
#